data_AF-A0ABD1MWR3-F1
#
_entry.id   AF-A0ABD1MWR3-F1
#
_cell.length_a   1.000
_cell.length_b   1.000
_cell.length_c   1.000
_cell.angle_alpha   90.00
_cell.angle_beta   90.00
_cell.angle_gamma   90.00
#
_symmetry.space_group_name_H-M   'P 1'
#
loop_
_entity.id
_entity.type
_entity.pdbx_description
1 polymer ?
#
loop_
_entity_poly.entity_id
_entity_poly.type
_entity_poly.pdbx_seq_one_letter_code
_entity_poly.pdbx_strand_id
1 'polypeptide(L)'
;MLLRLSCLVPYYDYALDLILDVESSHGDMFMEEQNELIKSTVEMLYGMIHAQYVLTSKGMAVMLDKYKNYDFGRWPKVYCSKQPCLLVG
;
A
#
# COMPACT_ATOMS: atom_id res chain seq x y z
N MET A 1 -4.70 -15.71 -7.34
CA MET A 1 -5.29 -14.41 -7.75
C MET A 1 -4.25 -13.29 -7.67
N LEU A 2 -3.06 -13.49 -8.25
CA LEU A 2 -2.05 -12.42 -8.49
C LEU A 2 -1.73 -12.27 -9.98
N LEU A 3 -2.16 -13.25 -10.80
CA LEU A 3 -1.97 -13.36 -12.26
C LEU A 3 -2.50 -12.17 -13.09
N ARG A 4 -3.16 -11.17 -12.49
CA ARG A 4 -3.64 -9.96 -13.19
C ARG A 4 -2.87 -8.69 -12.84
N LEU A 5 -2.05 -8.69 -11.80
CA LEU A 5 -1.34 -7.47 -11.34
C LEU A 5 -0.13 -7.15 -12.21
N SER A 6 0.64 -8.17 -12.59
CA SER A 6 1.84 -8.02 -13.43
C SER A 6 1.54 -7.45 -14.82
N CYS A 7 0.32 -7.60 -15.34
CA CYS A 7 -0.08 -7.03 -16.62
C CYS A 7 -0.58 -5.57 -16.52
N LEU A 8 -0.87 -5.08 -15.31
CA LEU A 8 -1.46 -3.76 -15.08
C LEU A 8 -0.44 -2.74 -14.59
N VAL A 9 0.69 -3.21 -14.06
CA VAL A 9 1.70 -2.41 -13.39
C VAL A 9 3.00 -2.48 -14.21
N PRO A 10 3.51 -1.36 -14.74
CA PRO A 10 4.80 -1.34 -15.43
C PRO A 10 5.92 -1.71 -14.43
N TYR A 11 7.09 -2.17 -14.88
CA TYR A 11 8.22 -2.49 -13.99
C TYR A 11 7.86 -3.39 -12.77
N TYR A 12 6.87 -4.28 -12.91
CA TYR A 12 6.29 -5.04 -11.79
C TYR A 12 7.34 -5.77 -10.95
N ASP A 13 8.24 -6.52 -11.57
CA ASP A 13 9.24 -7.32 -10.85
C ASP A 13 10.21 -6.42 -10.06
N TYR A 14 10.67 -5.33 -10.68
CA TYR A 14 11.54 -4.37 -10.01
C TYR A 14 10.83 -3.63 -8.86
N ALA A 15 9.58 -3.21 -9.07
CA ALA A 15 8.78 -2.60 -8.02
C ALA A 15 8.50 -3.58 -6.88
N LEU A 16 8.31 -4.87 -7.18
CA LEU A 16 8.12 -5.91 -6.17
C LEU A 16 9.40 -6.13 -5.35
N ASP A 17 10.57 -6.18 -5.99
CA ASP A 17 11.85 -6.30 -5.30
C ASP A 17 12.10 -5.12 -4.35
N LEU A 18 11.77 -3.89 -4.80
CA LEU A 18 11.82 -2.70 -3.95
C LEU A 18 10.87 -2.77 -2.76
N ILE A 19 9.64 -3.27 -2.95
CA ILE A 19 8.66 -3.45 -1.84
C ILE A 19 9.14 -4.49 -0.83
N LEU A 20 9.81 -5.54 -1.32
CA LEU A 20 10.31 -6.65 -0.51
C LEU A 20 11.70 -6.40 0.09
N ASP A 21 12.30 -5.23 -0.18
CA ASP A 21 13.66 -4.87 0.23
C ASP A 21 14.71 -5.92 -0.20
N VAL A 22 14.52 -6.45 -1.41
CA VAL A 22 15.45 -7.41 -2.03
C VAL A 22 16.53 -6.62 -2.77
N GLU A 23 17.80 -6.92 -2.50
CA GLU A 23 18.92 -6.31 -3.23
C GLU A 23 18.84 -6.67 -4.72
N SER A 24 18.35 -5.74 -5.52
CA SER A 24 18.33 -5.88 -6.97
C SER A 24 19.64 -5.36 -7.56
N SER A 25 20.20 -6.07 -8.54
CA SER A 25 21.37 -5.62 -9.31
C SER A 25 21.06 -4.45 -10.27
N HIS A 26 19.90 -3.81 -10.12
CA HIS A 26 19.35 -2.79 -11.03
C HIS A 26 19.54 -1.36 -10.52
N GLY A 27 20.21 -1.17 -9.38
CA GLY A 27 20.34 0.12 -8.68
C GLY A 27 21.19 1.20 -9.36
N ASP A 28 21.90 0.88 -10.45
CA ASP A 28 22.82 1.81 -11.08
C ASP A 28 22.35 2.20 -12.50
N MET A 29 21.89 3.45 -12.65
CA MET A 29 21.59 4.21 -13.88
C MET A 29 20.14 4.30 -14.39
N PHE A 30 19.17 4.69 -13.55
CA PHE A 30 17.92 5.28 -14.03
C PHE A 30 18.02 6.80 -14.16
N MET A 31 17.47 7.38 -15.24
CA MET A 31 17.25 8.83 -15.32
C MET A 31 16.22 9.29 -14.29
N GLU A 32 16.26 10.56 -13.89
CA GLU A 32 15.37 11.14 -12.87
C GLU A 32 13.87 10.93 -13.18
N GLU A 33 13.48 11.05 -14.46
CA GLU A 33 12.10 10.79 -14.90
C GLU A 33 11.68 9.32 -14.72
N GLN A 34 12.61 8.37 -14.94
CA GLN A 34 12.34 6.95 -14.72
C GLN A 34 12.23 6.64 -13.23
N ASN A 35 13.00 7.32 -12.37
CA ASN A 35 12.88 7.16 -10.92
C ASN A 35 11.50 7.58 -10.40
N GLU A 36 10.93 8.67 -10.89
CA GLU A 36 9.57 9.08 -10.50
C GLU A 36 8.50 8.10 -10.99
N LEU A 37 8.65 7.57 -12.20
CA LEU A 37 7.77 6.52 -12.71
C LEU A 37 7.84 5.24 -11.88
N ILE A 38 9.06 4.83 -11.49
CA ILE A 38 9.30 3.68 -10.60
C ILE A 38 8.65 3.89 -9.24
N LYS A 39 8.82 5.06 -8.61
CA LYS A 39 8.20 5.36 -7.31
C LYS A 39 6.67 5.28 -7.39
N SER A 40 6.08 5.91 -8.40
CA SER A 40 4.63 5.85 -8.65
C SER A 40 4.15 4.41 -8.85
N THR A 41 4.93 3.60 -9.56
CA THR A 41 4.67 2.18 -9.78
C THR A 41 4.69 1.38 -8.47
N VAL A 42 5.70 1.61 -7.62
CA VAL A 42 5.83 0.98 -6.30
C VAL A 42 4.64 1.32 -5.41
N GLU A 43 4.25 2.59 -5.36
CA GLU A 43 3.09 3.06 -4.60
C GLU A 43 1.79 2.40 -5.09
N MET A 44 1.57 2.35 -6.40
CA MET A 44 0.41 1.71 -7.01
C MET A 44 0.38 0.21 -6.69
N LEU A 45 1.50 -0.49 -6.87
CA LEU A 45 1.61 -1.93 -6.63
C LEU A 45 1.34 -2.26 -5.16
N TYR A 46 1.98 -1.53 -4.25
CA TYR A 46 1.75 -1.68 -2.82
C TYR A 46 0.28 -1.41 -2.46
N GLY A 47 -0.32 -0.34 -3.00
CA GLY A 47 -1.72 -0.01 -2.79
C GLY A 47 -2.67 -1.12 -3.24
N MET A 48 -2.45 -1.70 -4.42
CA MET A 48 -3.27 -2.81 -4.93
C MET A 48 -3.11 -4.09 -4.10
N ILE A 49 -1.88 -4.43 -3.70
CA ILE A 49 -1.63 -5.58 -2.80
C ILE A 49 -2.30 -5.34 -1.44
N HIS A 50 -2.14 -4.14 -0.88
CA HIS A 50 -2.70 -3.75 0.40
C HIS A 50 -4.23 -3.77 0.41
N ALA A 51 -4.89 -3.32 -0.67
CA ALA A 51 -6.34 -3.38 -0.81
C ALA A 51 -6.88 -4.82 -0.74
N GLN A 52 -6.15 -5.80 -1.28
CA GLN A 52 -6.51 -7.20 -1.12
C GLN A 52 -6.15 -7.74 0.28
N TYR A 53 -5.00 -7.31 0.83
CA TYR A 53 -4.54 -7.74 2.15
C TYR A 53 -5.53 -7.39 3.26
N VAL A 54 -6.09 -6.17 3.26
CA VAL A 54 -7.06 -5.72 4.29
C VAL A 54 -8.34 -6.54 4.33
N LEU A 55 -8.67 -7.27 3.26
CA LEU A 55 -9.83 -8.18 3.18
C LEU A 55 -9.52 -9.58 3.71
N THR A 56 -8.25 -9.91 3.96
CA THR A 56 -7.88 -11.19 4.59
C THR A 56 -8.11 -11.14 6.10
N SER A 57 -8.31 -12.30 6.74
CA SER A 57 -8.48 -12.36 8.20
C SER A 57 -7.30 -11.74 8.97
N LYS A 58 -6.07 -11.94 8.47
CA LYS A 58 -4.86 -11.35 9.07
C LYS A 58 -4.83 -9.82 8.90
N GLY A 59 -5.14 -9.33 7.70
CA GLY A 59 -5.18 -7.89 7.42
C GLY A 59 -6.27 -7.19 8.24
N MET A 60 -7.47 -7.78 8.33
CA MET A 60 -8.54 -7.25 9.17
C MET A 60 -8.15 -7.15 10.65
N ALA A 61 -7.44 -8.16 11.19
CA ALA A 61 -6.96 -8.13 12.56
C ALA A 61 -6.00 -6.94 12.80
N VAL A 62 -5.04 -6.73 11.89
CA VAL A 62 -4.11 -5.59 11.96
C VAL A 62 -4.86 -4.25 11.83
N MET A 63 -5.82 -4.15 10.91
CA MET A 63 -6.62 -2.93 10.74
C MET A 63 -7.51 -2.63 11.95
N LEU A 64 -8.00 -3.66 12.63
CA LEU A 64 -8.76 -3.51 13.88
C LEU A 64 -7.89 -2.94 15.01
N ASP A 65 -6.63 -3.37 15.12
CA ASP A 65 -5.72 -2.83 16.11
C ASP A 65 -5.42 -1.34 15.82
N LYS A 66 -5.17 -1.00 14.55
CA LYS A 66 -5.02 0.41 14.12
C LYS A 66 -6.27 1.25 14.40
N TYR A 67 -7.46 0.69 14.20
CA TYR A 67 -8.73 1.34 14.51
C TYR A 67 -8.84 1.69 16.00
N LYS A 68 -8.52 0.73 16.88
CA LYS A 68 -8.54 0.94 18.34
C LYS A 68 -7.51 1.96 18.80
N ASN A 69 -6.36 2.02 18.12
CA ASN A 69 -5.29 2.96 18.41
C ASN A 69 -5.53 4.38 17.86
N TYR A 70 -6.63 4.61 17.15
CA TYR A 70 -6.95 5.89 16.50
C TYR A 70 -5.98 6.30 15.38
N ASP A 71 -5.30 5.35 14.75
CA ASP A 71 -4.30 5.63 13.70
C ASP A 71 -4.94 6.27 12.45
N PHE A 72 -6.23 6.01 12.21
CA PHE A 72 -7.00 6.64 11.12
C PHE A 72 -7.71 7.93 11.55
N GLY A 73 -7.41 8.42 12.75
CA GLY A 73 -8.05 9.57 13.35
C GLY A 73 -9.42 9.28 13.97
N ARG A 74 -10.10 10.36 14.33
CA ARG A 74 -11.39 10.36 15.02
C ARG A 74 -12.44 11.05 14.17
N TRP A 75 -13.68 10.65 14.34
CA TRP A 75 -14.79 11.24 13.62
C TRP A 75 -14.90 12.73 13.95
N PRO A 76 -14.95 13.61 12.92
CA PRO A 76 -14.84 15.05 13.12
C PRO A 76 -16.09 15.67 13.77
N LYS A 77 -17.26 14.99 13.74
CA LYS A 77 -18.47 15.53 14.37
C LYS A 77 -18.38 15.42 15.89
N VAL A 78 -18.56 16.57 16.55
CA VAL A 78 -18.49 16.75 18.01
C VAL A 78 -19.47 15.84 18.77
N TYR A 79 -20.65 15.59 18.22
CA TYR A 79 -21.69 14.76 18.84
C TYR A 79 -21.50 13.25 18.66
N CYS A 80 -20.43 12.80 18.01
CA CYS A 80 -20.14 11.37 17.82
C CYS A 80 -19.09 10.85 18.80
N SER A 81 -18.90 11.51 19.95
CA SER A 81 -18.03 11.06 21.05
C SER A 81 -16.60 10.69 20.62
N LYS A 82 -16.07 11.38 19.59
CA LYS A 82 -14.74 11.10 19.02
C LYS A 82 -14.52 9.63 18.64
N GLN A 83 -15.54 8.97 18.08
CA GLN A 83 -15.45 7.59 17.61
C GLN A 83 -14.26 7.40 16.65
N PRO A 84 -13.50 6.30 16.75
CA PRO A 84 -12.42 6.02 15.80
C PRO A 84 -12.98 5.83 14.38
N CYS A 85 -12.19 6.21 13.38
CA CYS A 85 -12.52 6.08 11.96
C CYS A 85 -11.80 4.90 11.33
N LEU A 86 -12.33 4.40 10.20
CA LEU A 86 -11.61 3.52 9.27
C LEU A 86 -11.53 4.23 7.92
N LEU A 87 -10.41 4.06 7.23
CA LEU A 87 -10.27 4.54 5.85
C LEU A 87 -11.14 3.68 4.93
N VAL A 88 -11.91 4.33 4.06
CA VAL A 88 -12.73 3.69 3.03
C VAL A 88 -12.44 4.40 1.70
N GLY A 89 -12.09 3.64 0.67
CA GLY A 89 -11.70 4.13 -0.66
C GLY A 89 -11.31 2.99 -1.58
#